data_AF-A0A223MAZ3-F1
#
_entry.id   AF-A0A223MAZ3-F1
#
_cell.length_a   1.000
_cell.length_b   1.000
_cell.length_c   1.000
_cell.angle_alpha   90.00
_cell.angle_beta   90.00
_cell.angle_gamma   90.00
#
_symmetry.space_group_name_H-M   'P 1'
#
loop_
_entity.id
_entity.type
_entity.pdbx_description
1 polymer ?
#
loop_
_entity_poly.entity_id
_entity_poly.type
_entity_poly.pdbx_seq_one_letter_code
_entity_poly.pdbx_strand_id
1 'polypeptide(L)'
;MTNFIKNACKYTSSLNFSLVGSEAFKFSSSLYIYKITGDFWLVTILYLLIQLPSLIVYLFSTKIVKRWENDKLILLISDLFSALVLGILLIIFFFGLDIKTYQFSIILIFLTLY
;
A
#
# COMPACT_ATOMS: atom_id res chain seq x y z
N MET A 1 6.94 29.65 16.29
CA MET A 1 7.06 28.37 17.04
C MET A 1 5.77 27.56 17.04
N THR A 2 4.61 28.17 17.33
CA THR A 2 3.28 27.53 17.31
C THR A 2 2.90 26.89 15.97
N ASN A 3 3.19 27.54 14.84
CA ASN A 3 2.91 26.99 13.51
C ASN A 3 3.74 25.74 13.16
N PHE A 4 4.99 25.67 13.62
CA PHE A 4 5.84 24.49 13.42
C PHE A 4 5.29 23.28 14.18
N ILE A 5 4.95 23.46 15.46
CA ILE A 5 4.37 22.39 16.30
C ILE A 5 3.03 21.91 15.71
N LYS A 6 2.18 22.84 15.27
CA LYS A 6 0.90 22.51 14.62
C LYS A 6 1.08 21.70 13.34
N ASN A 7 2.05 22.06 12.50
CA ASN A 7 2.33 21.34 11.25
C ASN A 7 2.99 19.98 11.52
N ALA A 8 3.91 19.90 12.47
CA ALA A 8 4.53 18.65 12.88
C ALA A 8 3.48 17.66 13.41
N CYS A 9 2.56 18.12 14.27
CA CYS A 9 1.48 17.29 14.80
C CYS A 9 0.52 16.80 13.71
N LYS A 10 0.16 17.67 12.75
CA LYS A 10 -0.65 17.26 11.58
C LYS A 10 0.07 16.21 10.73
N TYR A 11 1.36 16.38 10.49
CA TYR A 11 2.15 15.45 9.70
C TYR A 11 2.33 14.10 10.40
N THR A 12 2.67 14.09 11.69
CA THR A 12 2.86 12.84 12.44
C THR A 12 1.55 12.07 12.59
N SER A 13 0.43 12.76 12.85
CA SER A 13 -0.88 12.12 12.91
C SER A 13 -1.30 11.53 11.57
N SER A 14 -1.13 12.26 10.45
CA SER A 14 -1.42 11.72 9.11
C SER A 14 -0.54 10.53 8.76
N LEU A 15 0.76 10.60 9.09
CA LEU A 15 1.71 9.52 8.84
C LEU A 15 1.32 8.26 9.64
N ASN A 16 1.03 8.42 10.93
CA ASN A 16 0.64 7.30 11.79
C ASN A 16 -0.63 6.62 11.29
N PHE A 17 -1.64 7.38 10.88
CA PHE A 17 -2.87 6.83 10.34
C PHE A 17 -2.62 6.02 9.06
N SER A 18 -1.80 6.55 8.15
CA SER A 18 -1.43 5.88 6.91
C SER A 18 -0.64 4.58 7.16
N LEU A 19 0.31 4.61 8.10
CA LEU A 19 1.11 3.43 8.47
C LEU A 19 0.23 2.33 9.09
N VAL A 20 -0.66 2.68 10.02
CA VAL A 20 -1.57 1.70 10.64
C VAL A 20 -2.48 1.05 9.60
N GLY A 21 -3.06 1.83 8.69
CA GLY A 21 -3.90 1.28 7.62
C GLY A 21 -3.12 0.35 6.69
N SER A 22 -1.90 0.75 6.30
CA SER A 22 -1.04 -0.03 5.42
C SER A 22 -0.63 -1.37 6.05
N GLU A 23 -0.22 -1.37 7.33
CA GLU A 23 0.16 -2.59 8.03
C GLU A 23 -1.05 -3.50 8.30
N ALA A 24 -2.20 -2.93 8.66
CA ALA A 24 -3.44 -3.69 8.80
C ALA A 24 -3.85 -4.40 7.50
N PHE A 25 -3.66 -3.73 6.35
CA PHE A 25 -3.94 -4.30 5.04
C PHE A 25 -2.97 -5.45 4.70
N LYS A 26 -1.65 -5.28 4.91
CA LYS A 26 -0.65 -6.34 4.71
C LYS A 26 -0.93 -7.56 5.60
N PHE A 27 -1.27 -7.32 6.86
CA PHE A 27 -1.60 -8.38 7.81
C PHE A 27 -2.88 -9.13 7.42
N SER A 28 -3.93 -8.42 7.05
CA SER A 28 -5.18 -9.04 6.61
C SER A 28 -5.00 -9.85 5.32
N SER A 29 -4.21 -9.32 4.38
CA SER A 29 -3.86 -9.97 3.11
C SER A 29 -3.07 -11.26 3.32
N SER A 30 -2.08 -11.26 4.22
CA SER A 30 -1.32 -12.45 4.55
C SER A 30 -2.15 -13.52 5.25
N LEU A 31 -3.03 -13.14 6.19
CA LEU A 31 -3.98 -14.06 6.80
C LEU A 31 -4.92 -14.69 5.76
N TYR A 32 -5.42 -13.89 4.82
CA TYR A 32 -6.29 -14.38 3.75
C TYR A 32 -5.57 -15.40 2.85
N ILE A 33 -4.34 -15.11 2.42
CA ILE A 33 -3.53 -16.01 1.60
C ILE A 33 -3.24 -17.30 2.36
N TYR A 34 -2.82 -17.20 3.62
CA TYR A 34 -2.53 -18.38 4.45
C TYR A 34 -3.77 -19.25 4.66
N LYS A 35 -4.94 -18.64 4.90
CA LYS A 35 -6.20 -19.36 5.10
C LYS A 35 -6.61 -20.17 3.87
N ILE A 36 -6.31 -19.70 2.66
CA ILE A 36 -6.69 -20.37 1.41
C ILE A 36 -5.67 -21.41 0.97
N THR A 37 -4.39 -21.06 1.06
CA THR A 37 -3.31 -21.86 0.48
C THR A 37 -2.70 -22.83 1.50
N GLY A 38 -2.81 -22.53 2.80
CA GLY A 38 -2.12 -23.26 3.86
C GLY A 38 -0.59 -23.11 3.84
N ASP A 39 -0.04 -22.31 2.93
CA ASP A 39 1.39 -22.22 2.70
C ASP A 39 1.97 -20.92 3.26
N PHE A 40 2.92 -21.08 4.19
CA PHE A 40 3.65 -19.97 4.80
C PHE A 40 4.66 -19.31 3.86
N TRP A 41 5.14 -20.04 2.83
CA TRP A 41 6.07 -19.47 1.84
C TRP A 41 5.43 -18.36 1.02
N LEU A 42 4.17 -18.54 0.61
CA LEU A 42 3.42 -17.50 -0.12
C LEU A 42 3.22 -16.23 0.71
N VAL A 43 2.97 -16.38 2.01
CA VAL A 43 2.91 -15.24 2.94
C VAL A 43 4.25 -14.51 3.02
N THR A 44 5.34 -15.26 3.11
CA THR A 44 6.70 -14.69 3.20
C THR A 44 7.06 -13.95 1.91
N ILE A 45 6.74 -14.53 0.75
CA ILE A 45 6.94 -13.92 -0.56
C ILE A 45 6.14 -12.63 -0.69
N LEU A 46 4.88 -12.60 -0.24
CA LEU A 46 4.06 -11.38 -0.21
C LEU A 46 4.78 -10.26 0.56
N TYR A 47 5.25 -10.53 1.78
CA TYR A 47 5.92 -9.52 2.59
C TYR A 47 7.23 -9.01 1.98
N LEU A 48 8.04 -9.89 1.39
CA LEU A 48 9.28 -9.51 0.69
C LEU A 48 8.98 -8.65 -0.54
N LEU A 49 7.99 -9.06 -1.32
CA LEU A 49 7.59 -8.38 -2.56
C LEU A 49 7.06 -6.98 -2.26
N ILE A 50 6.20 -6.81 -1.24
CA ILE A 50 5.66 -5.50 -0.84
C ILE A 50 6.76 -4.50 -0.45
N GLN A 51 7.90 -4.97 0.06
CA GLN A 51 9.02 -4.10 0.43
C GLN A 51 9.83 -3.59 -0.77
N LEU A 52 9.91 -4.35 -1.87
CA LEU A 52 10.72 -3.98 -3.03
C LEU A 52 10.33 -2.62 -3.66
N PRO A 53 9.04 -2.33 -3.95
CA PRO A 53 8.62 -1.04 -4.45
C PRO A 53 9.03 0.11 -3.53
N SER A 54 8.89 -0.06 -2.21
CA SER A 54 9.28 0.96 -1.24
C SER A 54 10.78 1.28 -1.27
N LEU A 55 11.62 0.26 -1.48
CA LEU A 55 13.08 0.42 -1.55
C LEU A 55 13.47 1.14 -2.86
N ILE A 56 12.82 0.80 -3.96
CA ILE A 56 12.99 1.48 -5.25
C ILE A 56 12.60 2.95 -5.10
N VAL A 57 11.40 3.24 -4.58
CA VAL A 57 10.93 4.62 -4.38
C VAL A 57 11.88 5.37 -3.45
N TYR A 58 12.40 4.77 -2.38
CA TYR A 58 13.37 5.41 -1.50
C TYR A 58 14.63 5.88 -2.26
N LEU A 59 15.21 5.01 -3.09
CA LEU A 59 16.41 5.32 -3.89
C LEU A 59 16.16 6.41 -4.94
N PHE A 60 14.98 6.41 -5.57
CA PHE A 60 14.65 7.34 -6.66
C PHE A 60 13.87 8.58 -6.21
N SER A 61 13.40 8.63 -4.96
CA SER A 61 12.53 9.69 -4.41
C SER A 61 13.10 11.08 -4.66
N THR A 62 14.39 11.27 -4.37
CA THR A 62 15.06 12.57 -4.54
C THR A 62 15.11 13.04 -6.00
N LYS A 63 15.16 12.11 -6.96
CA LYS A 63 15.09 12.43 -8.40
C LYS A 63 13.66 12.69 -8.87
N ILE A 64 12.69 11.96 -8.33
CA ILE A 64 11.27 12.09 -8.66
C ILE A 64 10.72 13.43 -8.16
N VAL A 65 10.95 13.74 -6.88
CA VAL A 65 10.47 14.97 -6.24
C VAL A 65 11.10 16.20 -6.88
N LYS A 66 12.43 16.19 -7.15
CA LYS A 66 13.10 17.33 -7.82
C LYS A 66 12.62 17.59 -9.25
N ARG A 67 12.00 16.61 -9.91
CA ARG A 67 11.49 16.76 -11.28
C ARG A 67 10.15 17.52 -11.31
N TRP A 68 9.47 17.62 -10.18
CA TRP A 68 8.17 18.26 -10.06
C TRP A 68 8.30 19.50 -9.18
N GLU A 69 7.73 20.62 -9.62
CA GLU A 69 7.88 21.91 -8.94
C GLU A 69 6.98 22.05 -7.70
N ASN A 70 6.01 21.15 -7.52
CA ASN A 70 5.00 21.26 -6.46
C ASN A 70 4.86 19.97 -5.64
N ASP A 71 5.58 19.92 -4.51
CA ASP A 71 5.58 18.80 -3.58
C ASP A 71 4.18 18.40 -3.09
N LYS A 72 3.28 19.38 -2.91
CA LYS A 72 1.91 19.11 -2.40
C LYS A 72 1.06 18.36 -3.41
N LEU A 73 1.22 18.66 -4.71
CA LEU A 73 0.47 17.96 -5.75
C LEU A 73 0.96 16.52 -5.90
N ILE A 74 2.26 16.27 -5.79
CA ILE A 74 2.82 14.91 -5.85
C ILE A 74 2.27 14.06 -4.71
N LEU A 75 2.26 14.59 -3.48
CA LEU A 75 1.72 13.88 -2.32
C LEU A 75 0.23 13.55 -2.53
N LEU A 76 -0.56 14.51 -3.01
CA LEU A 76 -1.98 14.29 -3.28
C LEU A 76 -2.20 13.23 -4.36
N ILE A 77 -1.43 13.25 -5.45
CA ILE A 77 -1.52 12.25 -6.52
C ILE A 77 -1.13 10.86 -6.00
N SER A 78 -0.10 10.77 -5.16
CA SER A 78 0.31 9.52 -4.52
C SER A 78 -0.81 8.94 -3.64
N ASP A 79 -1.44 9.77 -2.82
CA ASP A 79 -2.53 9.35 -1.93
C ASP A 79 -3.76 8.93 -2.74
N LEU A 80 -4.12 9.66 -3.80
CA LEU A 80 -5.21 9.29 -4.70
C LEU A 80 -4.92 7.98 -5.44
N PHE A 81 -3.70 7.78 -5.92
CA PHE A 81 -3.31 6.55 -6.61
C PHE A 81 -3.41 5.34 -5.68
N SER A 82 -2.90 5.46 -4.45
CA SER A 82 -3.03 4.44 -3.40
C SER A 82 -4.50 4.12 -3.10
N ALA A 83 -5.34 5.15 -2.92
CA ALA A 83 -6.77 4.96 -2.69
C ALA A 83 -7.49 4.29 -3.87
N LEU A 84 -7.11 4.63 -5.11
CA LEU A 84 -7.66 4.00 -6.31
C LEU A 84 -7.29 2.52 -6.41
N VAL A 85 -6.04 2.16 -6.16
CA VAL A 85 -5.56 0.77 -6.15
C VAL A 85 -6.34 -0.06 -5.13
N LEU A 86 -6.48 0.46 -3.90
CA LEU A 86 -7.26 -0.19 -2.85
C LEU A 86 -8.76 -0.28 -3.19
N GLY A 87 -9.32 0.76 -3.81
CA GLY A 87 -10.70 0.79 -4.26
C GLY A 87 -10.99 -0.28 -5.33
N ILE A 88 -10.09 -0.44 -6.29
CA ILE A 88 -10.18 -1.49 -7.32
C ILE A 88 -10.11 -2.88 -6.68
N LEU A 89 -9.18 -3.10 -5.75
CA LEU A 89 -9.09 -4.36 -5.00
C LEU A 89 -10.38 -4.69 -4.25
N LEU A 90 -11.01 -3.69 -3.63
CA LEU A 90 -12.27 -3.85 -2.92
C LEU A 90 -13.41 -4.21 -3.89
N ILE A 91 -13.48 -3.57 -5.05
CA ILE A 91 -14.46 -3.91 -6.10
C ILE A 91 -14.24 -5.35 -6.58
N ILE A 92 -13.01 -5.76 -6.88
CA ILE A 92 -12.69 -7.13 -7.31
C ILE A 92 -13.06 -8.14 -6.22
N PHE A 93 -12.86 -7.81 -4.94
CA PHE A 93 -13.26 -8.69 -3.83
C PHE A 93 -14.77 -8.93 -3.79
N PHE A 94 -15.60 -7.88 -3.96
CA PHE A 94 -17.05 -8.01 -3.92
C PHE A 94 -17.65 -8.63 -5.19
N PHE A 95 -17.13 -8.30 -6.38
CA PHE A 95 -17.67 -8.80 -7.65
C PHE A 95 -17.02 -10.11 -8.12
N GLY A 96 -15.85 -10.47 -7.61
CA GLY A 96 -15.08 -11.66 -7.98
C GLY A 96 -15.35 -12.90 -7.12
N LEU A 97 -16.49 -12.96 -6.42
CA LEU A 97 -16.83 -14.07 -5.50
C LEU A 97 -16.87 -15.47 -6.16
N ASP A 98 -16.98 -15.56 -7.49
CA ASP A 98 -16.96 -16.82 -8.26
C ASP A 98 -15.56 -17.21 -8.78
N ILE A 99 -14.55 -16.37 -8.58
CA ILE A 99 -13.17 -16.65 -8.98
C ILE A 99 -12.63 -17.75 -8.05
N LYS A 100 -12.00 -18.80 -8.62
CA LYS A 100 -11.34 -19.84 -7.80
C LYS A 100 -10.38 -19.14 -6.83
N THR A 101 -10.52 -19.42 -5.54
CA THR A 101 -9.84 -18.73 -4.42
C THR A 101 -8.35 -18.45 -4.65
N TYR A 102 -7.63 -19.35 -5.32
CA TYR A 102 -6.22 -19.18 -5.72
C TYR A 102 -5.95 -18.03 -6.71
N GLN A 103 -6.83 -17.78 -7.67
CA GLN A 103 -6.66 -16.71 -8.66
C GLN A 103 -6.78 -15.32 -8.01
N PHE A 104 -7.69 -15.18 -7.04
CA PHE A 104 -7.80 -13.93 -6.27
C PHE A 104 -6.56 -13.68 -5.40
N SER A 105 -5.97 -14.72 -4.79
CA SER A 105 -4.70 -14.60 -4.05
C SER A 105 -3.56 -14.07 -4.93
N ILE A 106 -3.46 -14.50 -6.18
CA ILE A 106 -2.44 -14.03 -7.14
C ILE A 106 -2.68 -12.57 -7.52
N ILE A 107 -3.93 -12.20 -7.80
CA ILE A 107 -4.33 -10.81 -8.09
C ILE A 107 -3.96 -9.90 -6.91
N LEU A 108 -4.20 -10.38 -5.68
CA LEU A 108 -3.91 -9.64 -4.46
C LEU A 108 -2.41 -9.41 -4.31
N ILE A 109 -1.56 -10.41 -4.57
CA ILE A 109 -0.09 -10.28 -4.56
C ILE A 109 0.39 -9.30 -5.64
N PHE A 110 -0.21 -9.31 -6.83
CA PHE A 110 0.21 -8.43 -7.92
C PHE A 110 -0.20 -6.96 -7.69
N LEU A 111 -1.39 -6.73 -7.15
CA LEU A 111 -1.89 -5.38 -6.85
C LEU A 111 -1.28 -4.77 -5.58
N THR A 112 -0.84 -5.58 -4.61
CA THR A 112 -0.10 -5.10 -3.43
C THR A 112 1.32 -4.61 -3.74
N LEU A 113 1.84 -4.90 -4.94
CA LEU A 113 3.13 -4.43 -5.43
C LEU A 113 3.11 -2.98 -5.95
N TYR A 114 1.93 -2.36 -6.07
CA TYR A 114 1.74 -0.97 -6.51
C TYR A 114 1.28 -0.11 -5.35
#